data_AF-A0A5K1E7R5-F1
#
_entry.id   AF-A0A5K1E7R5-F1
#
_cell.length_a   1.000
_cell.length_b   1.000
_cell.length_c   1.000
_cell.angle_alpha   90.00
_cell.angle_beta   90.00
_cell.angle_gamma   90.00
#
_symmetry.space_group_name_H-M   'P 1'
#
loop_
_entity.id
_entity.type
_entity.pdbx_description
1 polymer ?
#
loop_
_entity_poly.entity_id
_entity_poly.type
_entity_poly.pdbx_seq_one_letter_code
_entity_poly.pdbx_strand_id
1 'polypeptide(L)' 'SVEPWLKTRRPPPGGKEYLQSPQDRKKLDGLYECILCACCSAACPSYWWNPEEFLGPAALIHAYRWIQD' A
#
# COMPACT_ATOMS: atom_id res chain seq x y z
N SER A 1 -5.55 4.84 -10.68
CA SER A 1 -4.70 5.35 -9.59
C SER A 1 -5.09 4.67 -8.30
N VAL A 2 -4.13 4.34 -7.44
CA VAL A 2 -4.43 3.92 -6.06
C VAL A 2 -4.43 5.15 -5.17
N GLU A 3 -5.21 5.15 -4.09
CA GLU A 3 -5.28 6.26 -3.14
C GLU A 3 -4.57 5.83 -1.83
N PRO A 4 -3.22 5.83 -1.79
CA PRO A 4 -2.45 5.16 -0.75
C PRO A 4 -2.28 6.05 0.50
N TRP A 5 -3.39 6.41 1.12
CA TRP A 5 -3.42 7.12 2.40
C TRP A 5 -4.56 6.62 3.28
N LEU A 6 -4.48 6.92 4.57
CA LEU A 6 -5.51 6.55 5.54
C LEU A 6 -6.84 7.23 5.18
N LYS A 7 -7.86 6.44 4.86
CA LYS A 7 -9.23 6.93 4.65
C LYS A 7 -10.07 6.62 5.88
N THR A 8 -10.42 7.65 6.63
CA THR A 8 -11.25 7.55 7.83
C THR A 8 -12.42 8.53 7.78
N ARG A 9 -13.55 8.15 8.39
CA ARG A 9 -14.73 9.03 8.54
C ARG A 9 -14.73 9.78 9.86
N ARG A 10 -13.85 9.43 10.79
CA ARG A 10 -13.81 10.00 12.15
C ARG A 10 -12.39 10.48 12.44
N PRO A 11 -12.23 11.57 13.20
CA PRO A 11 -10.92 11.92 13.75
C PRO A 11 -10.50 10.87 14.79
N PRO A 12 -9.21 10.80 15.13
CA PRO A 12 -8.74 9.87 16.14
C PRO A 12 -9.40 10.14 17.50
N PRO A 13 -9.64 9.08 18.31
CA PRO A 13 -10.32 9.22 19.59
C PRO A 13 -9.61 10.21 20.51
N GLY A 14 -10.36 11.20 21.01
CA GLY A 14 -9.83 12.18 21.98
C GLY A 14 -8.74 13.11 21.43
N GLY A 15 -8.59 13.23 20.10
CA GLY A 15 -7.58 14.09 19.47
C GLY A 15 -6.14 13.56 19.57
N LYS A 16 -5.97 12.27 19.86
CA LYS A 16 -4.68 11.58 19.99
C LYS A 16 -4.35 10.76 18.74
N GLU A 17 -3.43 9.81 18.83
CA GLU A 17 -3.12 8.83 17.80
C GLU A 17 -4.17 7.70 17.71
N TYR A 18 -4.19 6.97 16.58
CA TYR A 18 -4.87 5.68 16.49
C TYR A 18 -3.97 4.62 17.14
N LEU A 19 -4.50 3.92 18.15
CA LEU A 19 -3.77 2.82 18.78
C LEU A 19 -3.78 1.60 17.86
N GLN A 20 -2.60 1.02 17.62
CA GLN A 20 -2.42 -0.20 16.83
C GLN A 20 -1.67 -1.24 17.67
N SER A 21 -2.15 -2.49 17.66
CA SER A 21 -1.49 -3.58 18.40
C SER A 21 -0.20 -4.01 17.69
N PRO A 22 0.81 -4.57 18.40
CA PRO A 22 2.00 -5.13 17.76
C PRO A 22 1.67 -6.23 16.73
N GLN A 23 0.63 -7.01 16.99
CA GLN A 23 0.15 -8.06 16.09
C GLN A 23 -0.42 -7.48 14.80
N ASP A 24 -1.19 -6.40 14.87
CA ASP A 24 -1.72 -5.70 13.69
C ASP A 24 -0.60 -5.02 12.92
N ARG A 25 0.30 -4.31 13.62
CA ARG A 25 1.46 -3.67 12.98
C ARG A 25 2.33 -4.67 12.21
N LYS A 26 2.53 -5.88 12.74
CA LYS A 26 3.31 -6.93 12.09
C LYS A 26 2.72 -7.39 10.76
N LYS A 27 1.40 -7.25 10.53
CA LYS A 27 0.78 -7.56 9.23
C LYS A 27 1.29 -6.68 8.10
N LEU A 28 1.87 -5.52 8.43
CA LEU A 28 2.37 -4.55 7.45
C LEU A 28 3.83 -4.81 7.05
N ASP A 29 4.55 -5.67 7.75
CA ASP A 29 5.96 -5.97 7.43
C ASP A 29 6.08 -6.53 6.01
N GLY A 30 7.06 -6.02 5.24
CA GLY A 30 7.19 -6.29 3.81
C GLY A 30 6.22 -5.52 2.89
N LEU A 31 5.15 -4.89 3.40
CA LEU A 31 4.19 -4.13 2.59
C LEU A 31 4.52 -2.63 2.48
N TYR A 32 5.01 -2.02 3.56
CA TYR A 32 5.35 -0.58 3.57
C TYR A 32 6.78 -0.29 3.12
N GLU A 33 7.60 -1.32 2.91
CA GLU A 33 9.04 -1.22 2.64
C GLU A 33 9.37 -0.88 1.18
N CYS A 34 8.35 -0.76 0.30
CA CYS A 34 8.53 -0.35 -1.08
C CYS A 34 9.18 1.04 -1.17
N ILE A 35 10.37 1.14 -1.76
CA ILE A 35 11.12 2.38 -1.95
C ILE A 35 10.88 3.06 -3.31
N LEU A 36 9.85 2.62 -4.04
CA LEU A 36 9.50 3.15 -5.37
C LEU A 36 10.64 3.07 -6.40
N CYS A 37 11.51 2.07 -6.32
CA CYS A 37 12.63 1.90 -7.27
C CYS A 37 12.21 1.48 -8.69
N ALA A 38 10.94 1.13 -8.90
CA ALA A 38 10.36 0.65 -10.16
C ALA A 38 10.94 -0.67 -10.71
N CYS A 39 11.86 -1.36 -10.02
CA CYS A 39 12.42 -2.64 -10.48
C CYS A 39 11.34 -3.71 -10.71
N CYS A 40 10.28 -3.73 -9.89
CA CYS A 40 9.18 -4.69 -10.06
C CYS A 40 8.34 -4.43 -11.31
N SER A 41 8.08 -3.15 -11.64
CA SER A 41 7.41 -2.77 -12.88
C SER A 41 8.29 -3.05 -14.10
N ALA A 42 9.60 -2.79 -13.98
CA ALA A 42 10.56 -3.13 -15.01
C ALA A 42 10.75 -4.65 -15.16
N ALA A 43 10.53 -5.47 -14.14
CA ALA A 43 10.70 -6.92 -14.25
C ALA A 43 9.44 -7.66 -14.72
N CYS A 44 8.27 -7.02 -14.71
CA CYS A 44 6.98 -7.69 -14.92
C CYS A 44 6.53 -7.59 -16.39
N PRO A 45 6.51 -8.71 -17.16
CA PRO A 45 6.07 -8.67 -18.56
C PRO A 45 4.60 -8.28 -18.72
N SER A 46 3.75 -8.61 -17.75
CA SER A 46 2.34 -8.21 -17.77
C SER A 46 2.17 -6.69 -17.71
N TYR A 47 3.04 -6.00 -16.95
CA TYR A 47 3.06 -4.54 -16.92
C TYR A 47 3.54 -3.96 -18.24
N TRP A 48 4.52 -4.60 -18.89
CA TRP A 48 4.99 -4.19 -20.21
C TRP A 48 3.94 -4.36 -21.30
N TRP A 49 3.18 -5.46 -21.26
CA TRP A 49 2.20 -5.79 -22.28
C TRP A 49 0.91 -4.97 -22.17
N ASN A 50 0.55 -4.52 -20.96
CA ASN A 50 -0.69 -3.80 -20.72
C ASN A 50 -0.54 -2.67 -19.68
N PRO A 51 0.33 -1.68 -19.91
CA PRO A 51 0.61 -0.64 -18.93
C PRO A 51 -0.56 0.34 -18.73
N GLU A 52 -1.53 0.38 -19.66
CA GLU A 52 -2.69 1.28 -19.58
C GLU A 52 -3.75 0.77 -18.58
N GLU A 53 -3.98 -0.55 -18.56
CA GLU A 53 -4.99 -1.16 -17.68
C GLU A 53 -4.37 -1.78 -16.41
N PHE A 54 -3.18 -2.39 -16.52
CA PHE A 54 -2.53 -3.00 -15.38
C PHE A 54 -1.64 -1.99 -14.65
N LEU A 55 -2.10 -1.54 -13.48
CA LEU A 55 -1.40 -0.56 -12.64
C LEU A 55 0.01 -0.98 -12.17
N GLY A 56 0.33 -2.27 -12.26
CA GLY A 56 1.65 -2.81 -11.94
C GLY A 56 1.85 -3.23 -10.48
N PRO A 57 2.94 -3.97 -10.20
CA PRO A 57 3.17 -4.57 -8.89
C PRO A 57 3.30 -3.55 -7.75
N ALA A 58 3.96 -2.42 -8.01
CA ALA A 58 4.12 -1.36 -7.03
C ALA A 58 2.76 -0.78 -6.60
N ALA A 59 1.87 -0.49 -7.55
CA ALA A 59 0.55 0.03 -7.22
C ALA A 59 -0.27 -0.96 -6.38
N LEU A 60 -0.19 -2.26 -6.71
CA LEU A 60 -0.90 -3.31 -5.98
C LEU A 60 -0.39 -3.48 -4.54
N ILE A 61 0.93 -3.48 -4.30
CA ILE A 61 1.46 -3.60 -2.93
C ILE A 61 1.12 -2.36 -2.10
N HIS A 62 1.16 -1.16 -2.71
CA HIS A 62 0.72 0.06 -2.04
C HIS A 62 -0.76 0.02 -1.67
N ALA A 63 -1.65 -0.49 -2.55
CA ALA A 63 -3.06 -0.66 -2.20
C ALA A 63 -3.25 -1.69 -1.08
N TYR A 64 -2.59 -2.85 -1.17
CA TYR A 64 -2.72 -3.91 -0.18
C TYR A 64 -2.22 -3.48 1.20
N ARG A 65 -1.17 -2.67 1.27
CA ARG A 65 -0.67 -2.08 2.53
C ARG A 65 -1.74 -1.26 3.27
N TRP A 66 -2.72 -0.66 2.56
CA TRP A 66 -3.83 0.09 3.19
C TRP A 66 -5.08 -0.76 3.38
N ILE A 67 -5.20 -1.90 2.71
CA ILE A 67 -6.27 -2.88 2.97
C ILE A 67 -5.97 -3.67 4.25
N GLN A 68 -4.68 -3.89 4.55
CA GLN A 68 -4.23 -4.62 5.74
C GLN A 68 -4.03 -3.76 6.98
N ASP A 69 -4.04 -2.42 6.84
CA ASP A 69 -3.90 -1.46 7.96
C ASP A 69 -5.29 -1.03 8.47
#